data_AF-A0A7V0XR08-F1
#
_entry.id   AF-A0A7V0XR08-F1
#
_cell.length_a   1.000
_cell.length_b   1.000
_cell.length_c   1.000
_cell.angle_alpha   90.00
_cell.angle_beta   90.00
_cell.angle_gamma   90.00
#
_symmetry.space_group_name_H-M   'P 1'
#
loop_
_entity.id
_entity.type
_entity.pdbx_description
1 polymer ?
#
loop_
_entity_poly.entity_id
_entity_poly.type
_entity_poly.pdbx_seq_one_letter_code
_entity_poly.pdbx_strand_id
1 'polypeptide(L)'
;ILAVGSIYTYAEVPLGFWMQEWFNFSRNHYDRIGHFAQGFIPAILAREILIRTSPLRPGKWLFFLVVCVCLAISAFYEFIEWWVVLVQGSSAEAFLGTQGDVWDTHWDMLFAMTGAIVALLTLSKLHNRFLKKIIPL
;
A
#
# COMPACT_ATOMS: atom_id res chain seq x y z
N ILE A 1 -1.62 -1.92 -11.77
CA ILE A 1 -1.50 -2.96 -10.73
C ILE A 1 -2.84 -3.66 -10.54
N LEU A 2 -3.86 -2.96 -10.01
CA LEU A 2 -5.21 -3.51 -9.80
C LEU A 2 -5.78 -4.19 -11.06
N ALA A 3 -5.81 -3.50 -12.20
CA ALA A 3 -6.36 -4.05 -13.45
C ALA A 3 -5.64 -5.32 -13.93
N VAL A 4 -4.33 -5.43 -13.69
CA VAL A 4 -3.56 -6.62 -14.06
C VAL A 4 -3.84 -7.74 -13.06
N GLY A 5 -3.83 -7.43 -11.76
CA GLY A 5 -4.18 -8.38 -10.70
C GLY A 5 -5.62 -8.91 -10.84
N SER A 6 -6.57 -8.11 -11.32
CA SER A 6 -7.95 -8.57 -11.54
C SER A 6 -8.13 -9.45 -12.78
N ILE A 7 -7.24 -9.33 -13.78
CA ILE A 7 -7.30 -10.17 -14.99
C ILE A 7 -6.74 -11.57 -14.71
N TYR A 8 -5.63 -11.65 -13.95
CA TYR A 8 -4.93 -12.91 -13.72
C TYR A 8 -5.21 -13.51 -12.33
N THR A 9 -5.74 -12.78 -11.36
CA THR A 9 -5.50 -13.01 -9.92
C THR A 9 -4.06 -12.66 -9.54
N TYR A 10 -3.85 -12.04 -8.38
CA TYR A 10 -2.51 -11.58 -7.96
C TYR A 10 -1.47 -12.71 -7.95
N ALA A 11 -1.87 -13.92 -7.53
CA ALA A 11 -1.02 -15.10 -7.50
C ALA A 11 -0.57 -15.60 -8.89
N GLU A 12 -1.23 -15.20 -9.98
CA GLU A 12 -0.94 -15.70 -11.33
C GLU A 12 -0.38 -14.62 -12.28
N VAL A 13 -0.08 -13.43 -11.78
CA VAL A 13 0.49 -12.37 -12.63
C VAL A 13 1.93 -12.74 -13.06
N PRO A 14 2.26 -12.73 -14.38
CA PRO A 14 3.56 -13.16 -14.90
C PRO A 14 4.79 -12.48 -14.26
N LEU A 15 4.69 -11.18 -13.98
CA LEU A 15 5.78 -10.44 -13.33
C LEU A 15 6.14 -11.04 -11.97
N GLY A 16 5.15 -11.54 -11.24
CA GLY A 16 5.36 -12.17 -9.95
C GLY A 16 6.14 -13.49 -10.05
N PHE A 17 5.88 -14.30 -11.07
CA PHE A 17 6.68 -15.51 -11.35
C PHE A 17 8.11 -15.17 -11.77
N TRP A 18 8.32 -14.13 -12.58
CA TRP A 18 9.67 -13.69 -12.93
C TRP A 18 10.46 -13.25 -11.70
N MET A 19 9.84 -12.49 -10.80
CA MET A 19 10.46 -12.12 -9.52
C MET A 19 10.75 -13.35 -8.65
N GLN A 20 9.82 -14.30 -8.64
CA GLN A 20 10.02 -15.56 -7.92
C GLN A 20 11.27 -16.29 -8.39
N GLU A 21 11.48 -16.40 -9.71
CA GLU A 21 12.66 -17.03 -10.30
C GLU A 21 13.94 -16.21 -10.06
N TRP A 22 13.91 -14.89 -10.28
CA TRP A 22 15.10 -14.04 -10.16
C TRP A 22 15.66 -13.94 -8.74
N PHE A 23 14.77 -13.94 -7.74
CA PHE A 23 15.13 -13.80 -6.33
C PHE A 23 15.03 -15.11 -5.56
N ASN A 24 14.68 -16.22 -6.24
CA ASN A 24 14.47 -17.54 -5.65
C ASN A 24 13.45 -17.50 -4.48
N PHE A 25 12.36 -16.76 -4.66
CA PHE A 25 11.29 -16.71 -3.66
C PHE A 25 10.47 -18.01 -3.66
N SER A 26 9.85 -18.31 -2.52
CA SER A 26 9.00 -19.49 -2.38
C SER A 26 7.66 -19.35 -3.08
N ARG A 27 7.22 -18.12 -3.38
CA ARG A 27 5.92 -17.82 -3.99
C ARG A 27 5.95 -16.58 -4.88
N ASN A 28 4.85 -16.35 -5.60
CA ASN A 28 4.58 -15.11 -6.33
C ASN A 28 4.28 -13.98 -5.32
N HIS A 29 4.95 -12.84 -5.47
CA HIS A 29 4.83 -11.66 -4.58
C HIS A 29 4.31 -10.41 -5.29
N TYR A 30 3.52 -10.56 -6.34
CA TYR A 30 2.98 -9.43 -7.10
C TYR A 30 2.01 -8.56 -6.27
N ASP A 31 1.27 -9.16 -5.34
CA ASP A 31 0.50 -8.54 -4.25
C ASP A 31 1.30 -7.43 -3.54
N ARG A 32 2.54 -7.72 -3.14
CA ARG A 32 3.41 -6.78 -2.42
C ARG A 32 3.73 -5.51 -3.21
N ILE A 33 3.74 -5.56 -4.54
CA ILE A 33 3.86 -4.36 -5.39
C ILE A 33 2.59 -3.51 -5.28
N GLY A 34 1.43 -4.16 -5.25
CA GLY A 34 0.13 -3.54 -4.95
C GLY A 34 0.15 -2.82 -3.62
N HIS A 35 0.57 -3.49 -2.55
CA HIS A 35 0.63 -2.87 -1.23
C HIS A 35 1.65 -1.74 -1.14
N PHE A 36 2.83 -1.86 -1.78
CA PHE A 36 3.75 -0.73 -1.89
C PHE A 36 3.09 0.48 -2.56
N ALA A 37 2.39 0.27 -3.69
CA ALA A 37 1.67 1.34 -4.38
C ALA A 37 0.50 1.89 -3.55
N GLN A 38 -0.20 1.03 -2.80
CA GLN A 38 -1.25 1.38 -1.84
C GLN A 38 -0.72 2.26 -0.72
N GLY A 39 0.55 2.15 -0.35
CA GLY A 39 1.20 3.12 0.54
C GLY A 39 1.64 4.38 -0.19
N PHE A 40 2.38 4.21 -1.27
CA PHE A 40 3.11 5.27 -1.96
C PHE A 40 2.20 6.34 -2.56
N ILE A 41 1.14 5.92 -3.25
CA ILE A 41 0.26 6.84 -3.98
C ILE A 41 -0.59 7.70 -3.02
N PRO A 42 -1.38 7.11 -2.09
CA PRO A 42 -2.24 7.91 -1.23
C PRO A 42 -1.48 8.68 -0.15
N ALA A 43 -0.19 8.41 0.11
CA ALA A 43 0.58 9.19 1.07
C ALA A 43 0.58 10.69 0.74
N ILE A 44 0.74 11.07 -0.54
CA ILE A 44 0.70 12.48 -0.94
C ILE A 44 -0.72 13.05 -0.87
N LEU A 45 -1.74 12.25 -1.16
CA LEU A 45 -3.13 12.66 -0.99
C LEU A 45 -3.48 12.91 0.48
N ALA A 46 -3.15 11.98 1.37
CA ALA A 46 -3.39 12.12 2.80
C ALA A 46 -2.61 13.32 3.36
N ARG A 47 -1.36 13.51 2.93
CA ARG A 47 -0.55 14.69 3.26
C ARG A 47 -1.23 15.99 2.83
N GLU A 48 -1.79 16.03 1.62
CA GLU A 48 -2.47 17.21 1.11
C GLU A 48 -3.73 17.52 1.92
N ILE A 49 -4.57 16.52 2.18
CA ILE A 49 -5.78 16.67 3.00
C ILE A 49 -5.40 17.23 4.36
N LEU A 50 -4.44 16.60 5.05
CA LEU A 50 -4.03 17.02 6.38
C LEU A 50 -3.47 18.46 6.41
N ILE A 51 -2.69 18.88 5.41
CA ILE A 51 -2.20 20.27 5.33
C ILE A 51 -3.36 21.25 5.11
N ARG A 52 -4.34 20.90 4.28
CA ARG A 52 -5.41 21.83 3.89
C ARG A 52 -6.56 21.91 4.88
N THR A 53 -6.82 20.84 5.64
CA THR A 53 -8.03 20.72 6.48
C THR A 53 -7.73 20.61 7.96
N SER A 54 -6.47 20.81 8.38
CA SER A 54 -6.06 20.73 9.78
C SER A 54 -4.99 21.77 10.10
N PRO A 55 -4.70 22.05 11.40
CA PRO A 55 -3.62 22.96 11.78
C PRO A 55 -2.21 22.38 11.58
N LEU A 56 -2.07 21.17 11.01
CA LEU A 56 -0.78 20.52 10.79
C LEU A 56 0.06 21.29 9.78
N ARG A 57 1.30 21.56 10.17
CA ARG A 57 2.32 22.17 9.30
C ARG A 57 3.29 21.11 8.78
N PRO A 58 3.98 21.36 7.65
CA PRO A 58 5.05 20.50 7.19
C PRO A 58 6.08 20.25 8.31
N GLY A 59 6.29 18.97 8.66
CA GLY A 59 7.17 18.60 9.76
C GLY A 59 7.03 17.13 10.15
N LYS A 60 7.67 16.74 11.25
CA LYS A 60 7.73 15.35 11.73
C LYS A 60 6.35 14.78 12.06
N TRP A 61 5.47 15.59 12.66
CA TRP A 61 4.11 15.16 13.00
C TRP A 61 3.26 14.86 11.78
N LEU A 62 3.30 15.72 10.76
CA LEU A 62 2.62 15.46 9.50
C LEU A 62 3.15 14.19 8.84
N PHE A 63 4.48 14.01 8.81
CA PHE A 63 5.10 12.79 8.28
C PHE A 63 4.57 11.54 8.99
N PHE A 64 4.63 11.53 10.32
CA PHE A 64 4.18 10.41 11.15
C PHE A 64 2.70 10.09 10.91
N LEU A 65 1.83 11.10 10.96
CA LEU A 65 0.39 10.90 10.78
C LEU A 65 0.02 10.40 9.39
N VAL A 66 0.70 10.87 8.34
CA VAL A 66 0.48 10.34 6.98
C VAL A 66 0.84 8.86 6.90
N VAL A 67 1.99 8.46 7.47
CA VAL A 67 2.38 7.04 7.52
C VAL A 67 1.34 6.22 8.28
N CYS A 68 0.87 6.72 9.43
CA CYS A 68 -0.19 6.05 10.21
C CYS A 68 -1.49 5.91 9.42
N VAL A 69 -1.91 6.92 8.65
CA VAL A 69 -3.12 6.85 7.82
C VAL A 69 -2.97 5.79 6.73
N CYS A 70 -1.84 5.76 6.01
CA CYS A 70 -1.60 4.75 4.99
C CYS A 70 -1.56 3.32 5.58
N LEU A 71 -0.89 3.15 6.73
CA LEU A 71 -0.86 1.87 7.43
C LEU A 71 -2.26 1.45 7.91
N ALA A 72 -3.05 2.37 8.46
CA ALA A 72 -4.42 2.09 8.91
C ALA A 72 -5.34 1.69 7.75
N ILE A 73 -5.20 2.32 6.58
CA ILE A 73 -5.93 1.92 5.36
C ILE A 73 -5.53 0.51 4.94
N SER A 74 -4.23 0.18 4.97
CA SER A 74 -3.76 -1.17 4.67
C SER A 74 -4.35 -2.18 5.66
N ALA A 75 -4.20 -1.95 6.96
CA ALA A 75 -4.72 -2.83 7.99
C ALA A 75 -6.24 -3.03 7.90
N PHE A 76 -6.98 -1.98 7.53
CA PHE A 76 -8.42 -2.09 7.32
C PHE A 76 -8.76 -2.96 6.10
N TYR A 77 -8.00 -2.85 5.02
CA TYR A 77 -8.17 -3.71 3.84
C TYR A 77 -7.90 -5.19 4.19
N GLU A 78 -6.86 -5.48 4.97
CA GLU A 78 -6.57 -6.84 5.48
C GLU A 78 -7.70 -7.40 6.34
N PHE A 79 -8.36 -6.57 7.16
CA PHE A 79 -9.55 -7.01 7.89
C PHE A 79 -10.71 -7.37 6.97
N ILE A 80 -10.88 -6.67 5.84
CA ILE A 80 -11.91 -7.02 4.85
C ILE A 80 -11.59 -8.38 4.23
N GLU A 81 -10.34 -8.62 3.83
CA GLU A 81 -9.92 -9.90 3.27
C GLU A 81 -10.11 -11.06 4.25
N TRP A 82 -9.74 -10.85 5.51
CA TRP A 82 -10.01 -11.82 6.56
C TRP A 82 -11.50 -12.10 6.75
N TRP A 83 -12.36 -11.08 6.75
CA TRP A 83 -13.82 -11.27 6.83
C TRP A 83 -14.39 -12.03 5.63
N VAL A 84 -13.88 -11.77 4.41
CA VAL A 84 -14.31 -12.50 3.21
C VAL A 84 -14.02 -14.00 3.35
N VAL A 85 -12.84 -14.36 3.88
CA VAL A 85 -12.50 -15.77 4.15
C VAL A 85 -13.44 -16.42 5.16
N LEU A 86 -13.75 -15.72 6.26
CA LEU A 86 -14.67 -16.24 7.27
C LEU A 86 -16.08 -16.52 6.71
N VAL A 87 -16.54 -15.72 5.75
CA VAL A 87 -17.87 -15.86 5.15
C VAL A 87 -17.91 -16.92 4.04
N GLN A 88 -16.87 -17.03 3.21
CA GLN A 88 -16.85 -17.90 2.02
C GLN A 88 -16.14 -19.26 2.23
N GLY A 89 -15.47 -19.47 3.37
CA GLY A 89 -14.76 -20.70 3.69
C GLY A 89 -13.48 -20.91 2.87
N SER A 90 -12.95 -22.14 2.85
CA SER A 90 -11.65 -22.49 2.24
C SER A 90 -11.54 -22.20 0.72
N SER A 91 -12.66 -22.00 0.03
CA SER A 91 -12.67 -21.54 -1.37
C SER A 91 -12.11 -20.12 -1.54
N ALA A 92 -12.08 -19.31 -0.46
CA ALA A 92 -11.55 -17.95 -0.46
C ALA A 92 -10.03 -17.87 -0.25
N GLU A 93 -9.37 -18.89 0.29
CA GLU A 93 -7.89 -18.89 0.40
C GLU A 93 -7.23 -18.86 -0.99
N ALA A 94 -7.81 -19.61 -1.95
CA ALA A 94 -7.39 -19.56 -3.35
C ALA A 94 -7.70 -18.20 -4.01
N PHE A 95 -8.77 -17.53 -3.58
CA PHE A 95 -9.15 -16.21 -4.08
C PHE A 95 -8.25 -15.08 -3.54
N LEU A 96 -7.86 -15.15 -2.27
CA LEU A 96 -6.96 -14.16 -1.65
C LEU A 96 -5.52 -14.27 -2.15
N GLY A 97 -5.11 -15.43 -2.66
CA GLY A 97 -3.76 -15.57 -3.22
C GLY A 97 -2.64 -15.53 -2.18
N THR A 98 -2.96 -15.83 -0.90
CA THR A 98 -1.98 -15.93 0.21
C THR A 98 -0.92 -16.99 -0.07
N GLN A 99 -1.23 -17.96 -0.93
CA GLN A 99 -0.31 -19.04 -1.34
C GLN A 99 0.25 -19.82 -0.14
N GLY A 100 -0.51 -19.89 0.96
CA GLY A 100 -0.10 -20.52 2.21
C GLY A 100 0.85 -19.70 3.09
N ASP A 101 1.07 -18.43 2.77
CA ASP A 101 1.91 -17.51 3.56
C ASP A 101 1.15 -17.00 4.79
N VAL A 102 1.46 -17.53 5.97
CA VAL A 102 0.84 -17.08 7.24
C VAL A 102 1.22 -15.65 7.63
N TRP A 103 2.25 -15.08 6.99
CA TRP A 103 2.73 -13.72 7.24
C TRP A 103 2.28 -12.71 6.18
N ASP A 104 1.43 -13.12 5.23
CA ASP A 104 1.00 -12.30 4.07
C ASP A 104 0.55 -10.90 4.49
N THR A 105 -0.51 -10.84 5.30
CA THR A 105 -1.04 -9.61 5.90
C THR A 105 0.02 -8.73 6.59
N HIS A 106 1.01 -9.32 7.26
CA HIS A 106 2.07 -8.55 7.91
C HIS A 106 3.02 -7.92 6.89
N TRP A 107 3.37 -8.66 5.84
CA TRP A 107 4.18 -8.16 4.73
C TRP A 107 3.42 -7.08 3.96
N ASP A 108 2.14 -7.25 3.72
CA ASP A 108 1.32 -6.30 2.99
C ASP A 108 1.25 -4.94 3.70
N MET A 109 0.94 -4.97 5.00
CA MET A 109 1.00 -3.77 5.83
C MET A 109 2.40 -3.12 5.86
N LEU A 110 3.47 -3.92 5.92
CA LEU A 110 4.85 -3.42 5.91
C LEU A 110 5.22 -2.78 4.55
N PHE A 111 4.83 -3.38 3.43
CA PHE A 111 5.07 -2.83 2.10
C PHE A 111 4.28 -1.54 1.90
N ALA A 112 3.03 -1.47 2.38
CA ALA A 112 2.25 -0.22 2.39
C ALA A 112 2.90 0.86 3.25
N MET A 113 3.35 0.53 4.46
CA MET A 113 4.06 1.49 5.30
C MET A 113 5.35 1.99 4.62
N THR A 114 6.11 1.09 4.02
CA THR A 114 7.36 1.40 3.31
C THR A 114 7.09 2.30 2.09
N GLY A 115 6.05 2.00 1.30
CA GLY A 115 5.61 2.84 0.19
C GLY A 115 5.29 4.26 0.62
N ALA A 116 4.55 4.42 1.73
CA ALA A 116 4.23 5.74 2.27
C ALA A 116 5.48 6.52 2.72
N ILE A 117 6.41 5.84 3.41
CA ILE A 117 7.69 6.44 3.82
C ILE A 117 8.48 6.91 2.59
N VAL A 118 8.63 6.06 1.57
CA VAL A 118 9.38 6.39 0.35
C VAL A 118 8.72 7.56 -0.39
N ALA A 119 7.39 7.58 -0.51
CA ALA A 119 6.67 8.70 -1.12
C ALA A 119 6.93 10.02 -0.39
N LEU A 120 6.88 10.00 0.95
CA LEU A 120 7.15 11.21 1.74
C LEU A 120 8.60 11.67 1.61
N LEU A 121 9.57 10.76 1.61
CA LEU A 121 10.99 11.11 1.46
C LEU A 121 11.30 11.70 0.08
N THR A 122 10.70 11.15 -0.97
CA THR A 122 11.01 11.51 -2.36
C THR A 122 10.16 12.67 -2.89
N LEU A 123 8.89 12.76 -2.51
CA LEU A 123 7.93 13.68 -3.12
C LEU A 123 7.55 14.87 -2.23
N SER A 124 7.77 14.85 -0.90
CA SER A 124 7.32 15.95 -0.02
C SER A 124 7.89 17.32 -0.42
N LYS A 125 9.16 17.37 -0.85
CA LYS A 125 9.80 18.62 -1.29
C LYS A 125 9.13 19.18 -2.55
N LEU A 126 8.82 18.31 -3.51
CA LEU A 126 8.14 18.67 -4.74
C LEU A 126 6.69 19.11 -4.45
N HIS A 127 5.98 18.37 -3.61
CA HIS A 127 4.61 18.70 -3.19
C HIS A 127 4.53 20.05 -2.50
N ASN A 128 5.48 20.37 -1.60
CA ASN A 128 5.57 21.70 -0.99
C ASN A 128 5.73 22.84 -2.01
N ARG A 129 6.48 22.61 -3.10
CA ARG A 129 6.64 23.60 -4.17
C ARG A 129 5.32 23.83 -4.91
N PHE A 130 4.55 22.77 -5.17
CA PHE A 130 3.24 22.89 -5.80
C PHE A 130 2.21 23.59 -4.91
N LEU A 131 2.18 23.26 -3.61
CA LEU A 131 1.25 23.91 -2.68
C LEU A 131 1.46 25.43 -2.62
N LYS A 132 2.72 25.91 -2.56
CA LYS A 132 3.05 27.34 -2.56
C LYS A 132 2.61 28.09 -3.82
N LYS A 133 2.49 27.41 -4.97
CA LYS A 133 2.03 28.01 -6.22
C LYS A 133 0.52 28.18 -6.27
N ILE A 134 -0.21 27.31 -5.58
CA ILE A 134 -1.68 27.28 -5.60
C ILE A 134 -2.25 28.13 -4.46
N ILE A 135 -1.57 28.20 -3.32
CA ILE A 135 -1.92 29.04 -2.17
C ILE A 135 -0.62 29.62 -1.60
N PRO A 136 -0.44 30.96 -1.55
CA PRO A 136 0.62 31.54 -0.75
C PRO A 136 0.27 31.26 0.72
N LEU A 137 1.01 30.32 1.34
CA LEU A 137 0.98 30.06 2.77
C LEU A 137 1.48 31.27 3.56
#